data_AF-A0A0F3L0H4-F1
#
_entry.id   AF-A0A0F3L0H4-F1
#
_cell.length_a   1.000
_cell.length_b   1.000
_cell.length_c   1.000
_cell.angle_alpha   90.00
_cell.angle_beta   90.00
_cell.angle_gamma   90.00
#
_symmetry.space_group_name_H-M   'P 1'
#
loop_
_entity.id
_entity.type
_entity.pdbx_description
1 polymer ?
#
loop_
_entity_poly.entity_id
_entity_poly.type
_entity_poly.pdbx_seq_one_letter_code
_entity_poly.pdbx_strand_id
1 'polypeptide(L)'
;MSDWIDKDIASMEMSDAEKNGLQFFRNFEKAIAKRRVETFVSGASWDPEVIPSFEQFATLMVEEEERSLPVIACAYADDLLKDMFLRELPRHVPGGPKDLVTGYGPLANFSSRVKLAFAFGWGSEDVLGELDLLRKLRNDISHKWRTSEFEAKLVDLVENRQSPIEAMLDDAKHFPNGLGELTRQQRLRVRLIWLLGRLTYECQLWVPALKASLRPFQVLYSGAPPKLLEAMSSLAISSTKRIQAGH
;
A
#
# COMPACT_ATOMS: atom_id res chain seq x y z
N MET A 1 -16.16 -27.98 -33.49
CA MET A 1 -17.06 -26.82 -33.49
C MET A 1 -16.57 -25.86 -32.41
N SER A 2 -15.93 -24.77 -32.85
CA SER A 2 -15.85 -23.47 -32.20
C SER A 2 -15.40 -23.39 -30.72
N ASP A 3 -14.09 -23.23 -30.51
CA ASP A 3 -13.43 -22.73 -29.27
C ASP A 3 -13.84 -21.30 -28.87
N TRP A 4 -14.92 -20.75 -29.47
CA TRP A 4 -15.44 -19.40 -29.19
C TRP A 4 -16.22 -19.31 -27.88
N ILE A 5 -16.90 -20.39 -27.49
CA ILE A 5 -17.78 -20.42 -26.31
C ILE A 5 -16.99 -20.97 -25.12
N ASP A 6 -16.97 -20.22 -24.02
CA ASP A 6 -16.36 -20.63 -22.76
C ASP A 6 -17.05 -21.91 -22.25
N LYS A 7 -16.26 -22.84 -21.67
CA LYS A 7 -16.73 -24.19 -21.28
C LYS A 7 -17.93 -24.16 -20.33
N ASP A 8 -17.99 -23.17 -19.44
CA ASP A 8 -19.07 -22.99 -18.48
C ASP A 8 -20.38 -22.54 -19.16
N ILE A 9 -20.31 -21.70 -20.19
CA ILE A 9 -21.48 -21.30 -20.99
C ILE A 9 -21.92 -22.45 -21.90
N ALA A 10 -20.96 -23.20 -22.45
CA ALA A 10 -21.24 -24.37 -23.28
C ALA A 10 -22.05 -25.44 -22.53
N SER A 11 -21.78 -25.63 -21.22
CA SER A 11 -22.47 -26.61 -20.38
C SER A 11 -23.85 -26.16 -19.86
N MET A 12 -24.31 -24.94 -20.15
CA MET A 12 -25.62 -24.47 -19.69
C MET A 12 -26.75 -25.14 -20.48
N GLU A 13 -27.88 -25.42 -19.83
CA GLU A 13 -29.10 -25.91 -20.48
C GLU A 13 -29.87 -24.72 -21.11
N MET A 14 -29.37 -24.24 -22.24
CA MET A 14 -29.91 -23.11 -23.00
C MET A 14 -29.77 -23.35 -24.50
N SER A 15 -30.51 -22.62 -25.32
CA SER A 15 -30.37 -22.69 -26.78
C SER A 15 -29.02 -22.12 -27.25
N ASP A 16 -28.57 -22.52 -28.44
CA ASP A 16 -27.32 -22.02 -29.02
C ASP A 16 -27.34 -20.50 -29.24
N ALA A 17 -28.49 -19.92 -29.57
CA ALA A 17 -28.66 -18.48 -29.72
C ALA A 17 -28.43 -17.75 -28.39
N GLU A 18 -28.97 -18.27 -27.29
CA GLU A 18 -28.79 -17.69 -25.96
C GLU A 18 -27.33 -17.83 -25.49
N LYS A 19 -26.69 -18.99 -25.72
CA LYS A 19 -25.26 -19.20 -25.41
C LYS A 19 -24.37 -18.23 -26.18
N ASN A 20 -24.62 -18.04 -27.47
CA ASN A 20 -23.89 -17.08 -28.29
C ASN A 20 -24.09 -15.64 -27.81
N GLY A 21 -25.31 -15.26 -27.42
CA GLY A 21 -25.61 -13.96 -26.83
C GLY A 21 -24.87 -13.72 -25.51
N LEU A 22 -24.88 -14.71 -24.61
CA LEU A 22 -24.14 -14.64 -23.34
C LEU A 22 -22.63 -14.54 -23.55
N GLN A 23 -22.07 -15.32 -24.47
CA GLN A 23 -20.65 -15.25 -24.79
C GLN A 23 -20.28 -13.87 -25.36
N PHE A 24 -21.10 -13.31 -26.25
CA PHE A 24 -20.89 -11.97 -26.78
C PHE A 24 -20.90 -10.92 -25.67
N PHE A 25 -21.91 -10.95 -24.78
CA PHE A 25 -22.00 -10.04 -23.65
C PHE A 25 -20.78 -10.15 -22.73
N ARG A 26 -20.36 -11.38 -22.39
CA ARG A 26 -19.16 -11.62 -21.58
C ARG A 26 -17.89 -11.08 -22.24
N ASN A 27 -17.72 -11.32 -23.54
CA ASN A 27 -16.56 -10.83 -24.29
C ASN A 27 -16.54 -9.30 -24.34
N PHE A 28 -17.70 -8.68 -24.53
CA PHE A 28 -17.87 -7.23 -24.51
C PHE A 28 -17.54 -6.64 -23.12
N GLU A 29 -18.07 -7.21 -22.04
CA GLU A 29 -17.75 -6.82 -20.67
C GLU A 29 -16.25 -6.96 -20.37
N LYS A 30 -15.62 -8.08 -20.75
CA LYS A 30 -14.17 -8.30 -20.63
C LYS A 30 -13.38 -7.23 -21.39
N ALA A 31 -13.78 -6.90 -22.62
CA ALA A 31 -13.10 -5.89 -23.44
C ALA A 31 -13.24 -4.48 -22.86
N ILE A 32 -14.42 -4.10 -22.37
CA ILE A 32 -14.65 -2.83 -21.68
C ILE A 32 -13.82 -2.76 -20.40
N ALA A 33 -13.85 -3.81 -19.58
CA ALA A 33 -13.08 -3.87 -18.34
C ALA A 33 -11.58 -3.69 -18.62
N LYS A 34 -11.04 -4.42 -19.60
CA LYS A 34 -9.65 -4.29 -20.05
C LYS A 34 -9.34 -2.85 -20.48
N ARG A 35 -10.19 -2.24 -21.29
CA ARG A 35 -10.00 -0.86 -21.74
C ARG A 35 -10.04 0.16 -20.60
N ARG A 36 -10.92 -0.02 -19.60
CA ARG A 36 -10.96 0.84 -18.40
C ARG A 36 -9.65 0.75 -17.62
N VAL A 37 -9.11 -0.46 -17.46
CA VAL A 37 -7.80 -0.68 -16.80
C VAL A 37 -6.69 0.01 -17.58
N GLU A 38 -6.59 -0.20 -18.88
CA GLU A 38 -5.59 0.45 -19.74
C GLU A 38 -5.69 1.99 -19.68
N THR A 39 -6.91 2.52 -19.72
CA THR A 39 -7.16 3.97 -19.62
C THR A 39 -6.75 4.51 -18.26
N PHE A 40 -7.08 3.79 -17.17
CA PHE A 40 -6.68 4.18 -15.82
C PHE A 40 -5.17 4.16 -15.65
N VAL A 41 -4.50 3.08 -16.06
CA VAL A 41 -3.04 2.94 -15.92
C VAL A 41 -2.30 3.98 -16.75
N SER A 42 -2.72 4.22 -18.00
CA SER A 42 -2.09 5.19 -18.88
C SER A 42 -2.35 6.64 -18.46
N GLY A 43 -3.50 6.91 -17.85
CA GLY A 43 -3.86 8.22 -17.30
C GLY A 43 -3.55 8.39 -15.81
N ALA A 44 -2.93 7.40 -15.16
CA ALA A 44 -2.60 7.46 -13.74
C ALA A 44 -1.62 8.61 -13.52
N SER A 45 -2.01 9.52 -12.63
CA SER A 45 -1.23 10.67 -12.22
C SER A 45 -1.15 10.69 -10.70
N TRP A 46 -0.02 11.17 -10.20
CA TRP A 46 0.27 11.30 -8.77
C TRP A 46 0.99 12.62 -8.54
N ASP A 47 1.01 13.05 -7.28
CA ASP A 47 1.74 14.25 -6.89
C ASP A 47 3.26 14.08 -7.19
N PRO A 48 3.90 15.00 -7.93
CA PRO A 48 5.33 14.93 -8.24
C PRO A 48 6.24 14.78 -7.02
N GLU A 49 5.82 15.29 -5.86
CA GLU A 49 6.59 15.22 -4.61
C GLU A 49 6.57 13.83 -3.96
N VAL A 50 5.73 12.90 -4.44
CA VAL A 50 5.59 11.56 -3.86
C VAL A 50 6.90 10.78 -3.87
N ILE A 51 7.61 10.80 -5.00
CA ILE A 51 8.85 10.04 -5.17
C ILE A 51 9.98 10.65 -4.32
N PRO A 52 10.26 11.97 -4.40
CA PRO A 52 11.25 12.63 -3.53
C PRO A 52 10.94 12.45 -2.04
N SER A 53 9.68 12.59 -1.64
CA SER A 53 9.28 12.43 -0.23
C SER A 53 9.52 11.02 0.28
N PHE A 54 9.24 10.00 -0.55
CA PHE A 54 9.53 8.61 -0.19
C PHE A 54 11.03 8.31 -0.16
N GLU A 55 11.81 8.86 -1.09
CA GLU A 55 13.27 8.73 -1.09
C GLU A 55 13.89 9.33 0.19
N GLN A 56 13.42 10.51 0.60
CA GLN A 56 13.82 11.13 1.87
C GLN A 56 13.44 10.24 3.06
N PHE A 57 12.21 9.74 3.10
CA PHE A 57 11.76 8.81 4.14
C PHE A 57 12.65 7.55 4.19
N ALA A 58 12.92 6.92 3.04
CA ALA A 58 13.74 5.71 2.97
C ALA A 58 15.18 5.96 3.41
N THR A 59 15.72 7.17 3.16
CA THR A 59 17.03 7.60 3.67
C THR A 59 17.02 7.72 5.19
N LEU A 60 15.98 8.32 5.79
CA LEU A 60 15.83 8.36 7.24
C LEU A 60 15.71 6.94 7.83
N MET A 61 14.99 6.03 7.17
CA MET A 61 14.89 4.64 7.61
C MET A 61 16.20 3.86 7.54
N VAL A 62 17.20 4.36 6.82
CA VAL A 62 18.55 3.82 6.74
C VAL A 62 19.43 4.44 7.84
N GLU A 63 19.40 5.76 7.99
CA GLU A 63 20.41 6.50 8.76
C GLU A 63 20.05 6.67 10.24
N GLU A 64 18.75 6.75 10.58
CA GLU A 64 18.30 7.09 11.92
C GLU A 64 18.45 5.94 12.92
N GLU A 65 18.50 6.30 14.21
CA GLU A 65 18.52 5.32 15.30
C GLU A 65 17.24 4.49 15.35
N GLU A 66 17.36 3.21 15.75
CA GLU A 66 16.24 2.25 15.78
C GLU A 66 15.04 2.76 16.59
N ARG A 67 15.29 3.52 17.66
CA ARG A 67 14.27 4.11 18.52
C ARG A 67 13.42 5.18 17.83
N SER A 68 14.01 5.91 16.88
CA SER A 68 13.32 6.97 16.14
C SER A 68 12.45 6.42 15.02
N LEU A 69 12.75 5.23 14.50
CA LEU A 69 12.10 4.67 13.31
C LEU A 69 10.57 4.58 13.42
N PRO A 70 9.97 4.04 14.50
CA PRO A 70 8.51 3.95 14.58
C PRO A 70 7.83 5.32 14.66
N VAL A 71 8.51 6.32 15.22
CA VAL A 71 7.99 7.69 15.33
C VAL A 71 7.98 8.36 13.96
N ILE A 72 9.11 8.31 13.25
CA ILE A 72 9.26 8.87 11.90
C ILE A 72 8.30 8.17 10.94
N ALA A 73 8.24 6.84 10.97
CA ALA A 73 7.35 6.07 10.11
C ALA A 73 5.86 6.37 10.37
N CYS A 74 5.43 6.51 11.64
CA CYS A 74 4.06 6.94 11.93
C CYS A 74 3.77 8.36 11.47
N ALA A 75 4.71 9.29 11.61
CA ALA A 75 4.51 10.67 11.16
C ALA A 75 4.34 10.72 9.63
N TYR A 76 5.23 10.05 8.89
CA TYR A 76 5.15 9.96 7.43
C TYR A 76 3.82 9.32 6.98
N ALA A 77 3.42 8.21 7.58
CA ALA A 77 2.15 7.56 7.26
C ALA A 77 0.92 8.41 7.60
N ASP A 78 0.98 9.18 8.69
CA ASP A 78 -0.11 10.06 9.08
C ASP A 78 -0.33 11.18 8.06
N ASP A 79 0.74 11.77 7.55
CA ASP A 79 0.70 12.79 6.51
C ASP A 79 0.18 12.21 5.18
N LEU A 80 0.65 11.03 4.77
CA LEU A 80 0.13 10.35 3.58
C LEU A 80 -1.39 10.13 3.63
N LEU A 81 -1.89 9.62 4.76
CA LEU A 81 -3.33 9.39 4.93
C LEU A 81 -4.07 10.72 4.96
N LYS A 82 -3.54 11.75 5.64
CA LYS A 82 -4.15 13.09 5.70
C LYS A 82 -4.33 13.66 4.30
N ASP A 83 -3.29 13.60 3.48
CA ASP A 83 -3.28 14.16 2.14
C ASP A 83 -4.22 13.38 1.21
N MET A 84 -4.25 12.04 1.35
CA MET A 84 -5.25 11.21 0.69
C MET A 84 -6.67 11.65 1.10
N PHE A 85 -6.98 11.77 2.39
CA PHE A 85 -8.31 12.21 2.83
C PHE A 85 -8.66 13.60 2.30
N LEU A 86 -7.75 14.56 2.36
CA LEU A 86 -7.97 15.92 1.86
C LEU A 86 -8.25 15.94 0.35
N ARG A 87 -7.55 15.11 -0.42
CA ARG A 87 -7.73 15.01 -1.87
C ARG A 87 -9.03 14.31 -2.24
N GLU A 88 -9.39 13.26 -1.50
CA GLU A 88 -10.46 12.34 -1.90
C GLU A 88 -11.84 12.69 -1.34
N LEU A 89 -11.91 13.40 -0.21
CA LEU A 89 -13.17 13.81 0.42
C LEU A 89 -13.95 14.82 -0.44
N PRO A 90 -15.30 14.80 -0.39
CA PRO A 90 -16.11 15.76 -1.12
C PRO A 90 -15.81 17.21 -0.69
N ARG A 91 -15.64 18.11 -1.67
CA ARG A 91 -15.34 19.53 -1.39
C ARG A 91 -16.47 20.28 -0.68
N HIS A 92 -17.71 19.78 -0.79
CA HIS A 92 -18.92 20.47 -0.33
C HIS A 92 -19.39 20.01 1.05
N VAL A 93 -18.53 19.33 1.84
CA VAL A 93 -18.85 19.04 3.24
C VAL A 93 -18.97 20.37 4.01
N PRO A 94 -19.95 20.54 4.91
CA PRO A 94 -20.04 21.72 5.77
C PRO A 94 -18.73 21.95 6.56
N GLY A 95 -18.18 23.17 6.51
CA GLY A 95 -16.83 23.50 7.05
C GLY A 95 -15.66 23.09 6.15
N GLY A 96 -15.92 22.27 5.14
CA GLY A 96 -14.94 21.79 4.17
C GLY A 96 -14.08 20.63 4.68
N PRO A 97 -13.34 19.95 3.79
CA PRO A 97 -12.50 18.80 4.15
C PRO A 97 -11.41 19.13 5.18
N LYS A 98 -10.92 20.38 5.22
CA LYS A 98 -9.87 20.81 6.16
C LYS A 98 -10.31 20.75 7.61
N ASP A 99 -11.55 21.13 7.89
CA ASP A 99 -12.11 21.09 9.25
C ASP A 99 -12.26 19.65 9.76
N LEU A 100 -12.44 18.69 8.85
CA LEU A 100 -12.51 17.28 9.23
C LEU A 100 -11.17 16.72 9.70
N VAL A 101 -10.05 17.18 9.11
CA VAL A 101 -8.70 16.64 9.35
C VAL A 101 -7.86 17.46 10.34
N THR A 102 -8.41 18.56 10.88
CA THR A 102 -7.71 19.46 11.81
C THR A 102 -8.49 19.63 13.12
N GLY A 103 -7.84 20.17 14.16
CA GLY A 103 -8.49 20.51 15.44
C GLY A 103 -9.16 19.30 16.10
N TYR A 104 -10.48 19.41 16.31
CA TYR A 104 -11.33 18.36 16.89
C TYR A 104 -12.12 17.58 15.83
N GLY A 105 -11.74 17.71 14.55
CA GLY A 105 -12.37 17.00 13.45
C GLY A 105 -12.25 15.47 13.58
N PRO A 106 -13.18 14.71 12.99
CA PRO A 106 -13.20 13.25 13.10
C PRO A 106 -11.96 12.57 12.53
N LEU A 107 -11.23 13.22 11.61
CA LEU A 107 -9.98 12.75 10.99
C LEU A 107 -8.75 13.53 11.51
N ALA A 108 -8.88 14.23 12.65
CA ALA A 108 -7.80 15.06 13.18
C ALA A 108 -6.57 14.27 13.63
N ASN A 109 -6.76 13.02 14.09
CA ASN A 109 -5.68 12.20 14.62
C ASN A 109 -5.41 10.97 13.74
N PHE A 110 -4.17 10.49 13.79
CA PHE A 110 -3.69 9.34 13.04
C PHE A 110 -4.52 8.07 13.25
N SER A 111 -4.92 7.78 14.49
CA SER A 111 -5.73 6.59 14.77
C SER A 111 -7.09 6.63 14.07
N SER A 112 -7.73 7.79 13.99
CA SER A 112 -8.99 7.95 13.27
C SER A 112 -8.80 7.77 11.76
N ARG A 113 -7.71 8.31 11.19
CA ARG A 113 -7.42 8.16 9.76
C ARG A 113 -7.22 6.70 9.38
N VAL A 114 -6.45 5.93 10.15
CA VAL A 114 -6.28 4.48 9.92
C VAL A 114 -7.61 3.73 9.99
N LYS A 115 -8.42 3.98 11.04
CA LYS A 115 -9.72 3.32 11.22
C LYS A 115 -10.71 3.64 10.10
N LEU A 116 -10.77 4.90 9.67
CA LEU A 116 -11.67 5.31 8.60
C LEU A 116 -11.17 4.85 7.24
N ALA A 117 -9.86 4.77 7.00
CA ALA A 117 -9.32 4.18 5.79
C ALA A 117 -9.72 2.70 5.67
N PHE A 118 -9.67 1.95 6.78
CA PHE A 118 -10.21 0.59 6.87
C PHE A 118 -11.71 0.56 6.59
N ALA A 119 -12.50 1.37 7.28
CA ALA A 119 -13.95 1.37 7.18
C ALA A 119 -14.46 1.70 5.77
N PHE A 120 -13.73 2.54 5.03
CA PHE A 120 -14.07 2.91 3.65
C PHE A 120 -13.40 2.03 2.59
N GLY A 121 -12.53 1.10 2.99
CA GLY A 121 -11.72 0.32 2.05
C GLY A 121 -10.77 1.18 1.21
N TRP A 122 -10.23 2.26 1.79
CA TRP A 122 -9.33 3.23 1.14
C TRP A 122 -7.85 2.86 1.30
N GLY A 123 -7.57 1.57 1.13
CA GLY A 123 -6.25 0.97 1.22
C GLY A 123 -6.43 -0.54 1.36
N SER A 124 -5.35 -1.27 1.15
CA SER A 124 -5.35 -2.70 1.39
C SER A 124 -5.40 -3.04 2.88
N GLU A 125 -6.16 -4.06 3.23
CA GLU A 125 -6.38 -4.44 4.63
C GLU A 125 -5.09 -4.87 5.33
N ASP A 126 -4.18 -5.51 4.60
CA ASP A 126 -2.89 -5.95 5.13
C ASP A 126 -1.96 -4.76 5.43
N VAL A 127 -1.86 -3.77 4.54
CA VAL A 127 -1.06 -2.56 4.78
C VAL A 127 -1.63 -1.76 5.94
N LEU A 128 -2.94 -1.54 5.96
CA LEU A 128 -3.58 -0.78 7.05
C LEU A 128 -3.48 -1.53 8.39
N GLY A 129 -3.47 -2.86 8.37
CA GLY A 129 -3.32 -3.70 9.55
C GLY A 129 -1.93 -3.59 10.17
N GLU A 130 -0.89 -3.69 9.35
CA GLU A 130 0.50 -3.44 9.73
C GLU A 130 0.68 -2.01 10.26
N LEU A 131 0.00 -1.03 9.64
CA LEU A 131 0.05 0.36 10.08
C LEU A 131 -0.56 0.56 11.48
N ASP A 132 -1.63 -0.17 11.83
CA ASP A 132 -2.21 -0.12 13.17
C ASP A 132 -1.27 -0.74 14.23
N LEU A 133 -0.50 -1.77 13.87
CA LEU A 133 0.54 -2.33 14.75
C LEU A 133 1.63 -1.28 15.03
N LEU A 134 2.11 -0.61 13.98
CA LEU A 134 3.12 0.43 14.10
C LEU A 134 2.63 1.63 14.93
N ARG A 135 1.37 2.04 14.73
CA ARG A 135 0.72 3.08 15.54
C ARG A 135 0.67 2.72 17.02
N LYS A 136 0.33 1.47 17.35
CA LYS A 136 0.30 0.98 18.74
C LYS A 136 1.70 1.02 19.34
N LEU A 137 2.72 0.57 18.61
CA LEU A 137 4.12 0.66 19.06
C LEU A 137 4.52 2.12 19.33
N ARG A 138 4.21 3.07 18.44
CA ARG A 138 4.52 4.50 18.63
C ARG A 138 3.89 5.06 19.90
N ASN A 139 2.63 4.73 20.17
CA ASN A 139 1.95 5.21 21.37
C ASN A 139 2.58 4.63 22.65
N ASP A 140 2.97 3.35 22.61
CA ASP A 140 3.70 2.74 23.72
C ASP A 140 5.04 3.45 23.97
N ILE A 141 5.77 3.87 22.91
CA ILE A 141 6.99 4.68 23.03
C ILE A 141 6.69 6.03 23.69
N SER A 142 5.65 6.74 23.25
CA SER A 142 5.32 8.07 23.75
C SER A 142 4.88 8.08 25.22
N HIS A 143 4.36 6.96 25.73
CA HIS A 143 3.88 6.85 27.10
C HIS A 143 4.84 6.14 28.06
N LYS A 144 5.95 5.57 27.56
CA LYS A 144 6.91 4.80 28.37
C LYS A 144 8.33 5.32 28.18
N TRP A 145 8.94 5.81 29.26
CA TRP A 145 10.32 6.32 29.25
C TRP A 145 11.38 5.22 29.38
N ARG A 146 11.00 4.00 29.81
CA ARG A 146 11.93 2.88 30.06
C ARG A 146 12.34 2.19 28.76
N THR A 147 13.63 2.28 28.44
CA THR A 147 14.23 1.70 27.21
C THR A 147 14.05 0.18 27.11
N SER A 148 14.12 -0.56 28.21
CA SER A 148 13.98 -2.04 28.18
C SER A 148 12.58 -2.51 27.75
N GLU A 149 11.53 -1.78 28.14
CA GLU A 149 10.17 -2.10 27.72
C GLU A 149 9.95 -1.82 26.23
N PHE A 150 10.61 -0.79 25.69
CA PHE A 150 10.59 -0.48 24.27
C PHE A 150 11.27 -1.58 23.45
N GLU A 151 12.48 -2.00 23.84
CA GLU A 151 13.20 -3.06 23.14
C GLU A 151 12.40 -4.36 23.08
N ALA A 152 11.78 -4.75 24.20
CA ALA A 152 10.93 -5.95 24.24
C ALA A 152 9.74 -5.85 23.28
N LYS A 153 9.15 -4.66 23.11
CA LYS A 153 8.05 -4.42 22.17
C LYS A 153 8.49 -4.40 20.72
N LEU A 154 9.69 -3.87 20.43
CA LEU A 154 10.27 -3.96 19.10
C LEU A 154 10.56 -5.41 18.71
N VAL A 155 11.15 -6.19 19.63
CA VAL A 155 11.37 -7.62 19.41
C VAL A 155 10.05 -8.32 19.13
N ASP A 156 9.02 -8.12 19.97
CA ASP A 156 7.70 -8.72 19.74
C ASP A 156 7.10 -8.31 18.39
N LEU A 157 7.22 -7.03 18.01
CA LEU A 157 6.74 -6.53 16.73
C LEU A 157 7.39 -7.29 15.56
N VAL A 158 8.72 -7.36 15.54
CA VAL A 158 9.49 -7.95 14.43
C VAL A 158 9.40 -9.48 14.41
N GLU A 159 9.44 -10.15 15.55
CA GLU A 159 9.47 -11.62 15.57
C GLU A 159 8.07 -12.25 15.46
N ASN A 160 7.03 -11.62 16.03
CA ASN A 160 5.74 -12.30 16.24
C ASN A 160 4.55 -11.64 15.57
N ARG A 161 4.61 -10.33 15.27
CA ARG A 161 3.40 -9.55 14.94
C ARG A 161 3.35 -9.07 13.50
N GLN A 162 4.46 -8.60 12.96
CA GLN A 162 4.53 -8.16 11.58
C GLN A 162 4.79 -9.32 10.63
N SER A 163 4.26 -9.17 9.43
CA SER A 163 4.55 -10.04 8.30
C SER A 163 6.03 -9.96 7.93
N PRO A 164 6.72 -11.10 7.75
CA PRO A 164 8.14 -11.12 7.39
C PRO A 164 8.32 -10.86 5.88
N ILE A 165 8.05 -9.62 5.45
CA ILE A 165 8.12 -9.21 4.04
C ILE A 165 9.49 -9.53 3.43
N GLU A 166 10.57 -9.39 4.20
CA GLU A 166 11.93 -9.73 3.79
C GLU A 166 12.07 -11.18 3.32
N ALA A 167 11.30 -12.12 3.87
CA ALA A 167 11.31 -13.52 3.43
C ALA A 167 10.65 -13.71 2.05
N MET A 168 9.84 -12.74 1.61
CA MET A 168 9.14 -12.76 0.32
C MET A 168 9.90 -11.99 -0.77
N LEU A 169 10.95 -11.24 -0.41
CA LEU A 169 11.72 -10.40 -1.33
C LEU A 169 12.89 -11.12 -1.99
N ASP A 170 13.15 -12.38 -1.61
CA ASP A 170 14.30 -13.14 -2.12
C ASP A 170 14.08 -13.51 -3.59
N ASP A 171 14.52 -12.61 -4.46
CA ASP A 171 14.49 -12.74 -5.92
C ASP A 171 15.91 -12.57 -6.45
N ALA A 172 16.42 -13.62 -7.11
CA ALA A 172 17.74 -13.67 -7.71
C ALA A 172 18.01 -12.51 -8.69
N LYS A 173 16.97 -11.90 -9.27
CA LYS A 173 17.13 -10.72 -10.15
C LYS A 173 17.60 -9.49 -9.38
N HIS A 174 17.05 -9.24 -8.20
CA HIS A 174 17.33 -8.01 -7.44
C HIS A 174 18.36 -8.24 -6.35
N PHE A 175 18.39 -9.44 -5.78
CA PHE A 175 19.30 -9.90 -4.73
C PHE A 175 20.00 -11.19 -5.19
N PRO A 176 21.03 -11.10 -6.06
CA PRO A 176 21.67 -12.27 -6.65
C PRO A 176 22.36 -13.19 -5.63
N ASN A 177 22.75 -12.65 -4.47
CA ASN A 177 23.31 -13.41 -3.35
C ASN A 177 22.26 -13.65 -2.25
N GLY A 178 20.99 -13.40 -2.54
CA GLY A 178 19.90 -13.31 -1.58
C GLY A 178 20.05 -12.16 -0.60
N LEU A 179 19.07 -12.04 0.31
CA LEU A 179 19.13 -11.08 1.42
C LEU A 179 20.03 -11.54 2.58
N GLY A 180 20.31 -12.85 2.65
CA GLY A 180 21.09 -13.45 3.75
C GLY A 180 20.39 -13.34 5.11
N GLU A 181 21.13 -13.62 6.19
CA GLU A 181 20.62 -13.43 7.55
C GLU A 181 20.69 -11.95 7.93
N LEU A 182 19.55 -11.26 7.83
CA LEU A 182 19.39 -9.89 8.30
C LEU A 182 19.27 -9.87 9.84
N THR A 183 19.99 -8.95 10.48
CA THR A 183 19.79 -8.63 11.89
C THR A 183 18.36 -8.15 12.14
N ARG A 184 17.87 -8.21 13.40
CA ARG A 184 16.54 -7.67 13.78
C ARG A 184 16.36 -6.21 13.32
N GLN A 185 17.36 -5.38 13.55
CA GLN A 185 17.33 -3.96 13.17
C GLN A 185 17.20 -3.79 11.64
N GLN A 186 17.98 -4.55 10.87
CA GLN A 186 17.88 -4.55 9.41
C GLN A 186 16.50 -5.02 8.95
N ARG A 187 15.95 -6.08 9.54
CA ARG A 187 14.58 -6.56 9.24
C ARG A 187 13.54 -5.47 9.50
N LEU A 188 13.62 -4.78 10.64
CA LEU A 188 12.73 -3.65 10.93
C LEU A 188 12.80 -2.57 9.85
N ARG A 189 14.02 -2.12 9.49
CA ARG A 189 14.21 -1.07 8.47
C ARG A 189 13.61 -1.50 7.12
N VAL A 190 13.91 -2.73 6.67
CA VAL A 190 13.37 -3.29 5.43
C VAL A 190 11.84 -3.30 5.47
N ARG A 191 11.24 -3.85 6.54
CA ARG A 191 9.78 -3.91 6.67
C ARG A 191 9.13 -2.53 6.64
N LEU A 192 9.69 -1.54 7.32
CA LEU A 192 9.16 -0.17 7.32
C LEU A 192 9.24 0.48 5.94
N ILE A 193 10.35 0.29 5.22
CA ILE A 193 10.52 0.82 3.86
C ILE A 193 9.51 0.21 2.90
N TRP A 194 9.35 -1.11 2.92
CA TRP A 194 8.40 -1.79 2.02
C TRP A 194 6.94 -1.51 2.39
N LEU A 195 6.62 -1.49 3.69
CA LEU A 195 5.28 -1.15 4.16
C LEU A 195 4.90 0.26 3.74
N LEU A 196 5.74 1.26 4.03
CA LEU A 196 5.40 2.65 3.71
C LEU A 196 5.61 2.98 2.24
N GLY A 197 6.48 2.29 1.51
CA GLY A 197 6.54 2.39 0.05
C GLY A 197 5.24 1.93 -0.60
N ARG A 198 4.66 0.83 -0.09
CA ARG A 198 3.35 0.36 -0.55
C ARG A 198 2.24 1.31 -0.11
N LEU A 199 2.24 1.80 1.13
CA LEU A 199 1.27 2.79 1.60
C LEU A 199 1.30 4.06 0.74
N THR A 200 2.48 4.60 0.46
CA THR A 200 2.66 5.79 -0.39
C THR A 200 2.05 5.56 -1.78
N TYR A 201 2.32 4.39 -2.38
CA TYR A 201 1.74 4.01 -3.67
C TYR A 201 0.20 3.90 -3.62
N GLU A 202 -0.34 3.18 -2.64
CA GLU A 202 -1.79 3.01 -2.49
C GLU A 202 -2.50 4.34 -2.17
N CYS A 203 -1.91 5.19 -1.32
CA CYS A 203 -2.46 6.50 -1.00
C CYS A 203 -2.59 7.42 -2.22
N GLN A 204 -1.84 7.18 -3.30
CA GLN A 204 -2.00 7.94 -4.55
C GLN A 204 -3.08 7.37 -5.46
N LEU A 205 -3.18 6.04 -5.59
CA LEU A 205 -3.92 5.41 -6.70
C LEU A 205 -5.09 4.52 -6.27
N TRP A 206 -5.19 4.12 -5.00
CA TRP A 206 -6.23 3.20 -4.53
C TRP A 206 -7.63 3.79 -4.65
N VAL A 207 -7.86 4.98 -4.06
CA VAL A 207 -9.16 5.64 -4.12
C VAL A 207 -9.52 6.10 -5.54
N PRO A 208 -8.59 6.64 -6.36
CA PRO A 208 -8.86 6.86 -7.78
C PRO A 208 -9.30 5.60 -8.52
N ALA A 209 -8.70 4.44 -8.25
CA ALA A 209 -9.12 3.18 -8.86
C ALA A 209 -10.56 2.80 -8.44
N LEU A 210 -10.91 2.98 -7.17
CA LEU A 210 -12.28 2.78 -6.69
C LEU A 210 -13.28 3.73 -7.39
N LYS A 211 -12.93 5.02 -7.51
CA LYS A 211 -13.76 6.01 -8.21
C LYS A 211 -13.94 5.69 -9.69
N ALA A 212 -12.97 5.03 -10.31
CA ALA A 212 -13.06 4.48 -11.67
C ALA A 212 -13.86 3.16 -11.76
N SER A 213 -14.49 2.71 -10.66
CA SER A 213 -15.19 1.42 -10.55
C SER A 213 -14.31 0.22 -10.90
N LEU A 214 -13.04 0.29 -10.51
CA LEU A 214 -12.06 -0.78 -10.69
C LEU A 214 -11.79 -1.48 -9.36
N ARG A 215 -11.31 -2.73 -9.43
CA ARG A 215 -10.79 -3.45 -8.26
C ARG A 215 -9.32 -3.05 -8.04
N PRO A 216 -8.98 -2.27 -7.00
CA PRO A 216 -7.64 -1.68 -6.88
C PRO A 216 -6.53 -2.71 -6.93
N PHE A 217 -6.65 -3.80 -6.17
CA PHE A 217 -5.61 -4.84 -6.14
C PHE A 217 -5.25 -5.39 -7.53
N GLN A 218 -6.25 -5.63 -8.38
CA GLN A 218 -6.02 -6.17 -9.72
C GLN A 218 -5.36 -5.15 -10.65
N VAL A 219 -5.74 -3.89 -10.54
CA VAL A 219 -5.24 -2.83 -11.43
C VAL A 219 -3.85 -2.34 -11.01
N LEU A 220 -3.60 -2.32 -9.70
CA LEU A 220 -2.38 -1.77 -9.13
C LEU A 220 -1.24 -2.80 -9.06
N TYR A 221 -1.53 -4.10 -9.01
CA TYR A 221 -0.51 -5.15 -8.81
C TYR A 221 -0.47 -6.24 -9.87
N SER A 222 -1.40 -6.28 -10.83
CA SER A 222 -1.43 -7.33 -11.87
C SER A 222 -1.24 -6.77 -13.27
N GLY A 223 -0.71 -7.60 -14.18
CA GLY A 223 -0.55 -7.24 -15.59
C GLY A 223 0.47 -6.13 -15.80
N ALA A 224 0.02 -4.99 -16.32
CA ALA A 224 0.84 -3.79 -16.54
C ALA A 224 0.45 -2.71 -15.52
N PRO A 225 1.04 -2.71 -14.31
CA PRO A 225 0.70 -1.77 -13.26
C PRO A 225 1.15 -0.34 -13.59
N PRO A 226 0.59 0.69 -12.94
CA PRO A 226 1.07 2.07 -13.04
C PRO A 226 2.57 2.21 -12.76
N LYS A 227 3.26 3.06 -13.54
CA LYS A 227 4.72 3.28 -13.43
C LYS A 227 5.20 3.68 -12.04
N LEU A 228 4.33 4.29 -11.22
CA LEU A 228 4.67 4.62 -9.84
C LEU A 228 5.07 3.36 -9.04
N LEU A 229 4.49 2.19 -9.29
CA LEU A 229 4.89 0.95 -8.61
C LEU A 229 6.36 0.61 -8.88
N GLU A 230 6.80 0.75 -10.13
CA GLU A 230 8.19 0.50 -10.53
C GLU A 230 9.15 1.49 -9.85
N ALA A 231 8.78 2.78 -9.79
CA ALA A 231 9.59 3.80 -9.11
C ALA A 231 9.71 3.52 -7.59
N MET A 232 8.59 3.23 -6.93
CA MET A 232 8.55 2.97 -5.48
C MET A 232 9.31 1.69 -5.12
N SER A 233 9.11 0.61 -5.88
CA SER A 233 9.83 -0.65 -5.68
C SER A 233 11.33 -0.52 -5.95
N SER A 234 11.74 0.24 -6.98
CA SER A 234 13.15 0.49 -7.26
C SER A 234 13.85 1.22 -6.10
N LEU A 235 13.19 2.23 -5.52
CA LEU A 235 13.69 2.91 -4.33
C LEU A 235 13.77 1.97 -3.12
N ALA A 236 12.72 1.18 -2.86
CA ALA A 236 12.72 0.23 -1.76
C ALA A 236 13.83 -0.85 -1.90
N ILE A 237 14.06 -1.34 -3.12
CA ILE A 237 15.16 -2.27 -3.44
C ILE A 237 16.51 -1.61 -3.18
N SER A 238 16.71 -0.37 -3.65
CA SER A 238 17.96 0.37 -3.44
C SER A 238 18.27 0.52 -1.95
N SER A 239 17.29 0.96 -1.16
CA SER A 239 17.47 1.12 0.29
C SER A 239 17.67 -0.22 1.01
N THR A 240 16.98 -1.29 0.58
CA THR A 240 17.20 -2.63 1.11
C THR A 240 18.64 -3.10 0.93
N LYS A 241 19.25 -2.82 -0.23
CA LYS A 241 20.67 -3.13 -0.49
C LYS A 241 21.61 -2.34 0.41
N ARG A 242 21.31 -1.06 0.66
CA ARG A 242 22.10 -0.23 1.59
C ARG A 242 22.04 -0.81 3.02
N ILE A 243 20.84 -1.17 3.49
CA ILE A 243 20.63 -1.79 4.80
C ILE A 243 21.40 -3.11 4.92
N GLN A 244 21.34 -3.97 3.89
CA GLN A 244 22.09 -5.23 3.84
C GLN A 244 23.61 -5.00 3.94
N ALA A 245 24.10 -3.93 3.31
CA ALA A 245 25.51 -3.52 3.36
C ALA A 245 25.93 -2.87 4.70
N GLY A 246 24.99 -2.62 5.62
CA GLY A 246 25.26 -2.04 6.94
C GLY A 246 25.06 -0.53 7.05
N HIS A 247 24.29 0.06 6.12
CA HIS A 247 23.89 1.46 6.12
C HIS A 247 22.41 1.57 5.74
#